data_AF-A0A812NL62-F1
#
_entry.id   AF-A0A812NL62-F1
#
_cell.length_a   1.000
_cell.length_b   1.000
_cell.length_c   1.000
_cell.angle_alpha   90.00
_cell.angle_beta   90.00
_cell.angle_gamma   90.00
#
_symmetry.space_group_name_H-M   'P 1'
#
loop_
_entity.id
_entity.type
_entity.pdbx_description
1 polymer ?
#
loop_
_entity_poly.entity_id
_entity_poly.type
_entity_poly.pdbx_seq_one_letter_code
_entity_poly.pdbx_strand_id
1 'polypeptide(L)'
;MWSLPMCGVVMTCPTASSSSCMPCAALPVATPAQRLQVSLVHTLKWTLALLVCVWAVCRLRRARQQPRRRLKGFPVPEDYRAAGVIFYTVDELQNVGQMLLAVEDRKVSLRELGVGSGSGQKRVLLFPQGKREQEDAGFVATARREFIEETGDPTSLSGYLEGNALSTWFPAAKMGVVFCEVPASAAEPFSQRAPAPQPRPRRQQPRQQEKQSQQKKPWPLQPVWVDVSSLRSALKSSTGQVATTIGLFHLFPVTRKFFLLDEVSDWLGISRSRRK
;
A
#
# COMPACT_ATOMS: atom_id res chain seq x y z
N MET A 1 -38.75 -9.22 -8.83
CA MET A 1 -39.65 -8.32 -8.08
C MET A 1 -39.23 -8.36 -6.62
N TRP A 2 -38.59 -7.31 -6.11
CA TRP A 2 -38.18 -7.21 -4.70
C TRP A 2 -38.78 -5.93 -4.13
N SER A 3 -39.70 -6.10 -3.18
CA SER A 3 -40.38 -5.04 -2.45
C SER A 3 -39.44 -4.39 -1.45
N LEU A 4 -39.37 -3.06 -1.46
CA LEU A 4 -38.70 -2.25 -0.44
C LEU A 4 -39.64 -1.99 0.75
N PRO A 5 -39.15 -1.97 2.00
CA PRO A 5 -39.95 -1.59 3.16
C PRO A 5 -40.06 -0.06 3.24
N MET A 6 -41.29 0.42 3.43
CA MET A 6 -41.60 1.82 3.75
C MET A 6 -41.32 2.08 5.23
N CYS A 7 -40.40 2.99 5.54
CA CYS A 7 -40.27 3.58 6.88
C CYS A 7 -41.32 4.67 7.05
N GLY A 8 -42.29 4.40 7.93
CA GLY A 8 -43.28 5.37 8.36
C GLY A 8 -42.65 6.48 9.22
N VAL A 9 -42.89 7.73 8.83
CA VAL A 9 -42.59 8.92 9.63
C VAL A 9 -43.82 9.20 10.49
N VAL A 10 -43.69 9.00 11.81
CA VAL A 10 -44.72 9.38 12.78
C VAL A 10 -44.55 10.87 13.10
N MET A 11 -45.51 11.67 12.67
CA MET A 11 -45.58 13.11 12.92
C MET A 11 -46.41 13.33 14.19
N THR A 12 -45.77 13.58 15.32
CA THR A 12 -46.44 13.99 16.56
C THR A 12 -46.55 15.51 16.61
N CYS A 13 -47.78 16.03 16.60
CA CYS A 13 -48.10 17.43 16.88
C CYS A 13 -47.82 17.76 18.35
N PRO A 14 -47.14 18.88 18.68
CA PRO A 14 -47.18 19.42 20.02
C PRO A 14 -48.46 20.21 20.24
N THR A 15 -49.12 19.89 21.34
CA THR A 15 -50.29 20.53 21.92
C THR A 15 -49.98 21.95 22.37
N ALA A 16 -50.91 22.86 22.10
CA ALA A 16 -50.94 24.23 22.58
C ALA A 16 -51.08 24.26 24.12
N SER A 17 -50.21 25.03 24.78
CA SER A 17 -50.37 25.39 26.19
C SER A 17 -50.22 26.90 26.41
N SER A 18 -51.32 27.45 26.92
CA SER A 18 -51.42 28.53 27.91
C SER A 18 -50.65 29.83 27.67
N SER A 19 -51.42 30.84 27.27
CA SER A 19 -51.15 32.25 27.46
C SER A 19 -50.97 32.59 28.94
N SER A 20 -49.75 32.96 29.33
CA SER A 20 -49.43 33.60 30.60
C SER A 20 -48.86 34.98 30.31
N CYS A 21 -49.60 36.02 30.67
CA CYS A 21 -49.18 37.41 30.55
C CYS A 21 -48.04 37.68 31.55
N MET A 22 -46.81 37.77 31.04
CA MET A 22 -45.64 38.18 31.81
C MET A 22 -45.62 39.71 32.02
N PRO A 23 -45.22 40.19 33.19
CA PRO A 23 -45.08 41.61 33.48
C PRO A 23 -43.95 42.24 32.64
N CYS A 24 -44.19 43.47 32.17
CA CYS A 24 -43.20 44.31 31.49
C CYS A 24 -42.03 44.63 32.44
N ALA A 25 -41.03 43.77 32.48
CA ALA A 25 -39.75 44.10 33.09
C ALA A 25 -38.99 45.06 32.17
N ALA A 26 -38.69 46.25 32.68
CA ALA A 26 -37.91 47.27 31.99
C ALA A 26 -36.54 46.70 31.60
N LEU A 27 -36.24 46.72 30.29
CA LEU A 27 -34.99 46.21 29.74
C LEU A 27 -33.81 47.00 30.32
N PRO A 28 -32.80 46.34 30.93
CA PRO A 28 -31.60 47.02 31.37
C PRO A 28 -30.90 47.62 30.14
N VAL A 29 -30.65 48.93 30.20
CA VAL A 29 -29.93 49.68 29.17
C VAL A 29 -28.49 49.17 29.15
N ALA A 30 -28.18 48.31 28.19
CA ALA A 30 -26.86 47.73 28.01
C ALA A 30 -25.81 48.83 27.84
N THR A 31 -24.82 48.84 28.73
CA THR A 31 -23.70 49.78 28.70
C THR A 31 -22.85 49.55 27.45
N PRO A 32 -22.23 50.60 26.88
CA PRO A 32 -21.49 50.51 25.61
C PRO A 32 -20.33 49.49 25.65
N ALA A 33 -19.77 49.21 26.83
CA ALA A 33 -18.75 48.17 27.02
C ALA A 33 -19.27 46.74 26.77
N GLN A 34 -20.54 46.45 27.11
CA GLN A 34 -21.14 45.13 26.85
C GLN A 34 -21.44 44.93 25.36
N ARG A 35 -21.73 45.99 24.59
CA ARG A 35 -21.92 45.88 23.13
C ARG A 35 -20.64 45.47 22.40
N LEU A 36 -19.48 45.89 22.87
CA LEU A 36 -18.18 45.52 22.27
C LEU A 36 -17.83 44.05 22.52
N GLN A 37 -18.10 43.50 23.71
CA GLN A 37 -17.81 42.09 24.00
C GLN A 37 -18.67 41.12 23.18
N VAL A 38 -19.96 41.43 22.97
CA VAL A 38 -20.85 40.58 22.16
C VAL A 38 -20.41 40.55 20.68
N SER A 39 -19.92 41.68 20.15
CA SER A 39 -19.41 41.76 18.77
C SER A 39 -18.15 40.91 18.55
N LEU A 40 -17.23 40.89 19.52
CA LEU A 40 -15.96 40.16 19.43
C LEU A 40 -16.17 38.63 19.52
N VAL A 41 -17.09 38.17 20.36
CA VAL A 41 -17.44 36.74 20.45
C VAL A 41 -18.15 36.25 19.18
N HIS A 42 -19.01 37.07 18.59
CA HIS A 42 -19.67 36.72 17.33
C HIS A 42 -18.67 36.62 16.17
N THR A 43 -17.77 37.59 16.03
CA THR A 43 -16.74 37.57 14.97
C THR A 43 -15.82 36.36 15.09
N LEU A 44 -15.37 36.01 16.31
CA LEU A 44 -14.55 34.83 16.54
C LEU A 44 -15.26 33.52 16.13
N LYS A 45 -16.52 33.35 16.50
CA LYS A 45 -17.33 32.17 16.12
C LYS A 45 -17.45 32.03 14.60
N TRP A 46 -17.71 33.12 13.90
CA TRP A 46 -17.81 33.12 12.44
C TRP A 46 -16.47 32.80 11.77
N THR A 47 -15.36 33.37 12.24
CA THR A 47 -14.02 33.04 11.71
C THR A 47 -13.67 31.57 11.91
N LEU A 48 -14.00 31.00 13.07
CA LEU A 48 -13.70 29.60 13.38
C LEU A 48 -14.56 28.65 12.53
N ALA A 49 -15.86 28.95 12.38
CA ALA A 49 -16.74 28.23 11.47
C ALA A 49 -16.25 28.30 10.02
N LEU A 50 -15.78 29.47 9.56
CA LEU A 50 -15.27 29.64 8.20
C LEU A 50 -13.96 28.87 7.99
N LEU A 51 -13.04 28.87 8.97
CA LEU A 51 -11.82 28.05 8.93
C LEU A 51 -12.13 26.55 8.88
N VAL A 52 -13.10 26.08 9.67
CA VAL A 52 -13.55 24.67 9.64
C VAL A 52 -14.19 24.33 8.30
N CYS A 53 -15.04 25.19 7.76
CA CYS A 53 -15.63 25.01 6.43
C CYS A 53 -14.57 24.99 5.33
N VAL A 54 -13.60 25.92 5.35
CA VAL A 54 -12.50 25.96 4.38
C VAL A 54 -11.65 24.70 4.51
N TRP A 55 -11.29 24.29 5.73
CA TRP A 55 -10.52 23.07 5.96
C TRP A 55 -11.28 21.81 5.47
N ALA A 56 -12.57 21.70 5.78
CA ALA A 56 -13.42 20.59 5.33
C ALA A 56 -13.54 20.57 3.80
N VAL A 57 -13.79 21.72 3.16
CA VAL A 57 -13.86 21.84 1.69
C VAL A 57 -12.52 21.55 1.04
N CYS A 58 -11.41 22.03 1.60
CA CYS A 58 -10.06 21.72 1.13
C CYS A 58 -9.75 20.23 1.28
N ARG A 59 -10.15 19.59 2.38
CA ARG A 59 -9.99 18.15 2.60
C ARG A 59 -10.83 17.33 1.62
N LEU A 60 -12.11 17.69 1.43
CA LEU A 60 -13.02 17.07 0.46
C LEU A 60 -12.54 17.28 -0.98
N ARG A 61 -12.06 18.46 -1.34
CA ARG A 61 -11.47 18.73 -2.67
C ARG A 61 -10.20 17.94 -2.86
N ARG A 62 -9.30 17.88 -1.87
CA ARG A 62 -8.06 17.10 -1.95
C ARG A 62 -8.35 15.59 -2.06
N ALA A 63 -9.38 15.10 -1.36
CA ALA A 63 -9.86 13.72 -1.49
C ALA A 63 -10.49 13.45 -2.86
N ARG A 64 -11.28 14.39 -3.41
CA ARG A 64 -11.89 14.26 -4.75
C ARG A 64 -10.91 14.49 -5.91
N GLN A 65 -9.86 15.28 -5.70
CA GLN A 65 -8.87 15.66 -6.72
C GLN A 65 -7.73 14.67 -6.86
N GLN A 66 -7.70 13.58 -6.10
CA GLN A 66 -6.94 12.42 -6.52
C GLN A 66 -7.90 11.48 -7.24
N PRO A 67 -8.22 11.72 -8.54
CA PRO A 67 -8.86 10.69 -9.32
C PRO A 67 -7.98 9.47 -9.15
N ARG A 68 -8.58 8.35 -8.71
CA ARG A 68 -7.92 7.05 -8.58
C ARG A 68 -6.90 6.97 -9.69
N ARG A 69 -5.60 7.11 -9.39
CA ARG A 69 -4.55 6.95 -10.38
C ARG A 69 -4.48 5.46 -10.62
N ARG A 70 -5.51 4.91 -11.28
CA ARG A 70 -5.52 3.53 -11.69
C ARG A 70 -4.31 3.39 -12.59
N LEU A 71 -3.47 2.44 -12.23
CA LEU A 71 -2.41 1.99 -13.10
C LEU A 71 -3.07 1.72 -14.46
N LYS A 72 -2.65 2.47 -15.48
CA LYS A 72 -3.13 2.21 -16.83
C LYS A 72 -2.57 0.84 -17.18
N GLY A 73 -3.43 -0.17 -17.28
CA GLY A 73 -2.99 -1.51 -17.63
C GLY A 73 -2.29 -1.44 -18.98
N PHE A 74 -1.03 -1.85 -19.03
CA PHE A 74 -0.34 -2.01 -20.31
C PHE A 74 -0.50 -3.44 -20.76
N PRO A 75 -0.84 -3.69 -22.04
CA PRO A 75 -0.92 -5.04 -22.54
C PRO A 75 0.46 -5.70 -22.40
N VAL A 76 0.49 -6.84 -21.71
CA VAL A 76 1.70 -7.67 -21.62
C VAL A 76 1.81 -8.44 -22.93
N PRO A 77 2.93 -8.32 -23.67
CA PRO A 77 3.14 -9.07 -24.90
C PRO A 77 3.07 -10.59 -24.68
N GLU A 78 2.58 -11.32 -25.68
CA GLU A 78 2.53 -12.79 -25.63
C GLU A 78 3.91 -13.45 -25.57
N ASP A 79 4.98 -12.76 -26.01
CA ASP A 79 6.37 -13.21 -25.98
C ASP A 79 7.09 -12.89 -24.65
N TYR A 80 6.35 -12.62 -23.57
CA TYR A 80 6.92 -12.41 -22.25
C TYR A 80 7.82 -13.59 -21.82
N ARG A 81 8.90 -13.27 -21.10
CA ARG A 81 9.89 -14.27 -20.64
C ARG A 81 9.80 -14.57 -19.16
N ALA A 82 9.25 -13.64 -18.39
CA ALA A 82 9.10 -13.74 -16.96
C ALA A 82 7.79 -13.10 -16.52
N ALA A 83 7.29 -13.49 -15.35
CA ALA A 83 6.21 -12.79 -14.70
C ALA A 83 6.46 -12.64 -13.21
N GLY A 84 5.88 -11.61 -12.61
CA GLY A 84 5.92 -11.39 -11.17
C GLY A 84 4.60 -10.85 -10.65
N VAL A 85 4.42 -10.91 -9.34
CA VAL A 85 3.20 -10.46 -8.68
C VAL A 85 3.51 -9.48 -7.56
N ILE A 86 2.68 -8.45 -7.45
CA ILE A 86 2.68 -7.48 -6.36
C ILE A 86 1.29 -7.46 -5.74
N PHE A 87 1.19 -7.98 -4.52
CA PHE A 87 0.00 -7.81 -3.69
C PHE A 87 0.08 -6.47 -2.97
N TYR A 88 -1.03 -5.75 -2.90
CA TYR A 88 -1.09 -4.47 -2.21
C TYR A 88 -2.44 -4.25 -1.53
N THR A 89 -2.43 -3.46 -0.48
CA THR A 89 -3.64 -2.97 0.19
C THR A 89 -3.89 -1.52 -0.18
N VAL A 90 -5.15 -1.10 -0.11
CA VAL A 90 -5.53 0.31 -0.24
C VAL A 90 -6.03 0.86 1.08
N ASP A 91 -5.72 2.12 1.37
CA ASP A 91 -6.24 2.83 2.53
C ASP A 91 -7.68 3.35 2.29
N GLU A 92 -8.27 3.98 3.31
CA GLU A 92 -9.59 4.61 3.23
C GLU A 92 -9.69 5.69 2.14
N LEU A 93 -8.54 6.30 1.80
CA LEU A 93 -8.41 7.32 0.78
C LEU A 93 -8.08 6.73 -0.60
N GLN A 94 -8.15 5.40 -0.76
CA GLN A 94 -7.87 4.67 -2.00
C GLN A 94 -6.42 4.82 -2.50
N ASN A 95 -5.47 5.12 -1.62
CA ASN A 95 -4.05 5.08 -1.91
C ASN A 95 -3.49 3.71 -1.58
N VAL A 96 -2.43 3.29 -2.28
CA VAL A 96 -1.67 2.11 -1.91
C VAL A 96 -1.07 2.32 -0.50
N GLY A 97 -1.51 1.52 0.46
CA GLY A 97 -1.09 1.60 1.86
C GLY A 97 0.14 0.73 2.12
N GLN A 98 -0.01 -0.58 1.90
CA GLN A 98 1.06 -1.56 2.08
C GLN A 98 1.23 -2.42 0.83
N MET A 99 2.42 -2.99 0.68
CA MET A 99 2.80 -3.83 -0.45
C MET A 99 3.54 -5.07 0.04
N LEU A 100 3.19 -6.23 -0.48
CA LEU A 100 3.91 -7.46 -0.18
C LEU A 100 5.17 -7.55 -1.05
N LEU A 101 6.31 -7.55 -0.39
CA LEU A 101 7.61 -7.92 -0.96
C LEU A 101 8.12 -9.17 -0.25
N ALA A 102 9.26 -9.68 -0.67
CA ALA A 102 9.92 -10.80 -0.03
C ALA A 102 11.42 -10.51 0.16
N VAL A 103 11.97 -11.02 1.25
CA VAL A 103 13.40 -10.92 1.56
C VAL A 103 14.13 -12.14 1.02
N GLU A 104 15.19 -11.91 0.26
CA GLU A 104 16.08 -12.94 -0.27
C GLU A 104 17.54 -12.59 -0.02
N ASP A 105 18.38 -13.59 0.27
CA ASP A 105 19.85 -13.45 0.23
C ASP A 105 20.34 -13.61 -1.22
N ARG A 106 20.91 -12.54 -1.79
CA ARG A 106 21.49 -12.59 -3.14
C ARG A 106 22.89 -12.01 -3.22
N LYS A 107 23.68 -12.58 -4.12
CA LYS A 107 24.91 -11.97 -4.59
C LYS A 107 24.56 -10.80 -5.51
N VAL A 108 24.86 -9.59 -5.07
CA VAL A 108 24.50 -8.35 -5.78
C VAL A 108 25.72 -7.47 -5.97
N SER A 109 25.67 -6.64 -7.01
CA SER A 109 26.67 -5.59 -7.25
C SER A 109 26.53 -4.50 -6.19
N LEU A 110 27.59 -4.25 -5.41
CA LEU A 110 27.58 -3.20 -4.38
C LEU A 110 27.44 -1.80 -4.99
N ARG A 111 27.82 -1.65 -6.26
CA ARG A 111 27.65 -0.40 -7.03
C ARG A 111 26.18 -0.12 -7.30
N GLU A 112 25.40 -1.14 -7.65
CA GLU A 112 23.96 -0.97 -7.91
C GLU A 112 23.17 -0.67 -6.63
N LEU A 113 23.71 -1.07 -5.46
CA LEU A 113 23.16 -0.70 -4.15
C LEU A 113 23.63 0.66 -3.64
N GLY A 114 24.61 1.30 -4.30
CA GLY A 114 25.22 2.54 -3.81
C GLY A 114 26.11 2.37 -2.57
N VAL A 115 26.65 1.16 -2.34
CA VAL A 115 27.45 0.81 -1.14
C VAL A 115 28.95 0.63 -1.44
N GLY A 116 29.37 0.74 -2.70
CA GLY A 116 30.78 0.66 -3.08
C GLY A 116 31.01 -0.04 -4.43
N SER A 117 32.17 -0.68 -4.60
CA SER A 117 32.52 -1.47 -5.79
C SER A 117 32.51 -2.98 -5.48
N GLY A 118 32.49 -3.82 -6.52
CA GLY A 118 32.51 -5.28 -6.38
C GLY A 118 31.12 -5.93 -6.18
N SER A 119 31.13 -7.17 -5.72
CA SER A 119 29.91 -7.97 -5.48
C SER A 119 29.93 -8.58 -4.08
N GLY A 120 28.78 -8.68 -3.42
CA GLY A 120 28.67 -9.32 -2.10
C GLY A 120 27.31 -9.96 -1.89
N GLN A 121 27.22 -10.87 -0.91
CA GLN A 121 25.95 -11.40 -0.44
C GLN A 121 25.23 -10.35 0.40
N LYS A 122 23.98 -10.05 0.05
CA LYS A 122 23.13 -9.08 0.76
C LYS A 122 21.70 -9.59 0.81
N ARG A 123 21.02 -9.29 1.93
CA ARG A 123 19.57 -9.40 2.03
C ARG A 123 18.91 -8.25 1.28
N VAL A 124 18.09 -8.59 0.30
CA VAL A 124 17.40 -7.63 -0.56
C VAL A 124 15.90 -7.88 -0.57
N LEU A 125 15.14 -6.82 -0.83
CA LEU A 125 13.70 -6.88 -1.08
C LEU A 125 13.43 -6.98 -2.57
N LEU A 126 12.57 -7.92 -2.94
CA LEU A 126 12.05 -8.11 -4.29
C LEU A 126 10.62 -8.59 -4.21
N PHE A 127 9.86 -8.47 -5.29
CA PHE A 127 8.57 -9.15 -5.39
C PHE A 127 8.78 -10.54 -6.02
N PRO A 128 7.98 -11.56 -5.63
CA PRO A 128 8.06 -12.90 -6.21
C PRO A 128 7.88 -12.87 -7.72
N GLN A 129 8.78 -13.54 -8.42
CA GLN A 129 8.88 -13.48 -9.88
C GLN A 129 9.70 -14.66 -10.40
N GLY A 130 9.39 -15.11 -11.62
CA GLY A 130 10.17 -16.15 -12.26
C GLY A 130 9.89 -16.28 -13.75
N LYS A 131 10.47 -17.33 -14.33
CA LYS A 131 10.48 -17.51 -15.79
C LYS A 131 9.17 -18.15 -16.23
N ARG A 132 8.75 -17.79 -17.44
CA ARG A 132 7.67 -18.50 -18.12
C ARG A 132 8.06 -19.94 -18.38
N GLU A 133 7.16 -20.85 -18.05
CA GLU A 133 7.23 -22.26 -18.42
C GLU A 133 6.23 -22.58 -19.55
N GLN A 134 6.46 -23.68 -20.25
CA GLN A 134 5.65 -24.04 -21.42
C GLN A 134 4.20 -24.37 -21.04
N GLU A 135 3.98 -24.86 -19.83
CA GLU A 135 2.66 -25.19 -19.28
C GLU A 135 1.88 -23.97 -18.75
N ASP A 136 2.53 -22.81 -18.61
CA ASP A 136 1.87 -21.61 -18.12
C ASP A 136 0.89 -21.07 -19.18
N ALA A 137 -0.40 -20.99 -18.84
CA ALA A 137 -1.47 -20.46 -19.69
C ALA A 137 -1.40 -18.93 -19.94
N GLY A 138 -0.35 -18.26 -19.46
CA GLY A 138 -0.14 -16.81 -19.58
C GLY A 138 0.59 -16.24 -18.37
N PHE A 139 0.89 -14.93 -18.41
CA PHE A 139 1.75 -14.30 -17.40
C PHE A 139 1.13 -14.31 -16.00
N VAL A 140 -0.20 -14.32 -15.88
CA VAL A 140 -0.89 -14.47 -14.59
C VAL A 140 -0.66 -15.86 -14.00
N ALA A 141 -0.73 -16.92 -14.83
CA ALA A 141 -0.45 -18.29 -14.40
C ALA A 141 1.01 -18.43 -13.96
N THR A 142 1.97 -17.89 -14.75
CA THR A 142 3.39 -17.83 -14.37
C THR A 142 3.58 -17.13 -13.03
N ALA A 143 3.02 -15.92 -12.85
CA ALA A 143 3.18 -15.15 -11.62
C ALA A 143 2.57 -15.87 -10.40
N ARG A 144 1.43 -16.55 -10.58
CA ARG A 144 0.78 -17.36 -9.54
C ARG A 144 1.64 -18.55 -9.13
N ARG A 145 2.12 -19.33 -10.10
CA ARG A 145 2.98 -20.50 -9.85
C ARG A 145 4.24 -20.10 -9.09
N GLU A 146 4.95 -19.09 -9.58
CA GLU A 146 6.18 -18.59 -8.95
C GLU A 146 5.92 -18.08 -7.53
N PHE A 147 4.81 -17.36 -7.29
CA PHE A 147 4.45 -16.94 -5.94
C PHE A 147 4.25 -18.10 -4.97
N ILE A 148 3.53 -19.15 -5.40
CA ILE A 148 3.27 -20.33 -4.57
C ILE A 148 4.57 -21.09 -4.31
N GLU A 149 5.39 -21.32 -5.33
CA GLU A 149 6.67 -22.04 -5.21
C GLU A 149 7.69 -21.28 -4.36
N GLU A 150 7.76 -19.96 -4.51
CA GLU A 150 8.75 -19.14 -3.82
C GLU A 150 8.36 -18.81 -2.38
N THR A 151 7.08 -18.62 -2.08
CA THR A 151 6.64 -18.16 -0.74
C THR A 151 5.94 -19.25 0.07
N GLY A 152 5.49 -20.33 -0.58
CA GLY A 152 4.61 -21.34 0.02
C GLY A 152 3.17 -20.85 0.25
N ASP A 153 2.81 -19.67 -0.26
CA ASP A 153 1.49 -19.01 -0.12
C ASP A 153 0.86 -19.15 1.28
N PRO A 154 1.52 -18.65 2.34
CA PRO A 154 1.12 -18.94 3.72
C PRO A 154 -0.22 -18.32 4.13
N THR A 155 -0.76 -17.40 3.31
CA THR A 155 -2.02 -16.67 3.57
C THR A 155 -3.03 -16.82 2.44
N SER A 156 -2.83 -17.78 1.54
CA SER A 156 -3.72 -18.05 0.40
C SER A 156 -3.97 -16.81 -0.49
N LEU A 157 -2.97 -15.95 -0.65
CA LEU A 157 -3.07 -14.74 -1.47
C LEU A 157 -3.17 -15.08 -2.95
N SER A 158 -2.67 -16.24 -3.37
CA SER A 158 -2.76 -16.69 -4.77
C SER A 158 -4.20 -16.77 -5.27
N GLY A 159 -5.19 -17.00 -4.38
CA GLY A 159 -6.61 -17.01 -4.74
C GLY A 159 -7.14 -15.68 -5.25
N TYR A 160 -6.50 -14.55 -4.91
CA TYR A 160 -6.90 -13.23 -5.40
C TYR A 160 -6.44 -12.94 -6.83
N LEU A 161 -5.54 -13.77 -7.39
CA LEU A 161 -5.04 -13.59 -8.77
C LEU A 161 -6.02 -14.04 -9.85
N GLU A 162 -7.08 -14.76 -9.49
CA GLU A 162 -8.14 -15.19 -10.41
C GLU A 162 -9.09 -14.04 -10.80
N GLY A 163 -8.98 -12.87 -10.17
CA GLY A 163 -9.85 -11.70 -10.37
C GLY A 163 -9.30 -10.63 -11.32
N ASN A 164 -9.92 -9.43 -11.25
CA ASN A 164 -9.58 -8.21 -12.01
C ASN A 164 -8.17 -7.66 -11.68
N ALA A 165 -7.13 -8.46 -11.92
CA ALA A 165 -5.77 -8.06 -11.69
C ALA A 165 -5.33 -7.04 -12.75
N LEU A 166 -4.73 -5.95 -12.30
CA LEU A 166 -4.09 -5.00 -13.19
C LEU A 166 -2.73 -5.57 -13.59
N SER A 167 -2.23 -5.20 -14.77
CA SER A 167 -0.90 -5.62 -15.18
C SER A 167 -0.14 -4.48 -15.85
N THR A 168 1.18 -4.56 -15.75
CA THR A 168 2.08 -3.69 -16.52
C THR A 168 3.20 -4.51 -17.14
N TRP A 169 3.73 -3.99 -18.23
CA TRP A 169 4.90 -4.54 -18.90
C TRP A 169 6.16 -3.88 -18.37
N PHE A 170 7.18 -4.68 -18.05
CA PHE A 170 8.51 -4.20 -17.72
C PHE A 170 9.51 -4.60 -18.83
N PRO A 171 9.76 -3.71 -19.81
CA PRO A 171 10.54 -4.04 -21.00
C PRO A 171 11.96 -4.52 -20.70
N ALA A 172 12.63 -3.90 -19.73
CA ALA A 172 14.03 -4.19 -19.42
C ALA A 172 14.27 -5.65 -18.97
N ALA A 173 13.25 -6.29 -18.41
CA ALA A 173 13.29 -7.68 -17.97
C ALA A 173 12.45 -8.63 -18.84
N LYS A 174 11.80 -8.11 -19.90
CA LYS A 174 10.76 -8.82 -20.66
C LYS A 174 9.73 -9.50 -19.73
N MET A 175 9.26 -8.75 -18.75
CA MET A 175 8.47 -9.29 -17.64
C MET A 175 7.08 -8.64 -17.54
N GLY A 176 6.03 -9.47 -17.45
CA GLY A 176 4.69 -9.01 -17.05
C GLY A 176 4.59 -8.94 -15.52
N VAL A 177 4.13 -7.83 -14.96
CA VAL A 177 3.93 -7.69 -13.51
C VAL A 177 2.46 -7.52 -13.22
N VAL A 178 1.91 -8.43 -12.41
CA VAL A 178 0.52 -8.47 -11.98
C VAL A 178 0.38 -7.71 -10.67
N PHE A 179 -0.56 -6.77 -10.62
CA PHE A 179 -0.94 -6.03 -9.42
C PHE A 179 -2.28 -6.57 -8.91
N CYS A 180 -2.26 -7.05 -7.68
CA CYS A 180 -3.41 -7.67 -7.04
C CYS A 180 -3.77 -6.91 -5.76
N GLU A 181 -4.92 -6.24 -5.78
CA GLU A 181 -5.48 -5.61 -4.60
C GLU A 181 -6.05 -6.67 -3.66
N VAL A 182 -5.66 -6.61 -2.39
CA VAL A 182 -6.18 -7.51 -1.34
C VAL A 182 -6.76 -6.69 -0.19
N PRO A 183 -7.73 -7.24 0.57
CA PRO A 183 -8.27 -6.54 1.72
C PRO A 183 -7.18 -6.27 2.76
N ALA A 184 -7.30 -5.18 3.50
CA ALA A 184 -6.34 -4.81 4.55
C ALA A 184 -6.14 -5.93 5.60
N SER A 185 -7.18 -6.71 5.89
CA SER A 185 -7.11 -7.87 6.78
C SER A 185 -6.14 -8.97 6.31
N ALA A 186 -5.78 -9.01 5.03
CA ALA A 186 -4.80 -9.96 4.50
C ALA A 186 -3.35 -9.59 4.87
N ALA A 187 -3.10 -8.34 5.30
CA ALA A 187 -1.78 -7.87 5.71
C ALA A 187 -1.47 -8.10 7.19
N GLU A 188 -2.49 -8.13 8.04
CA GLU A 188 -2.38 -8.34 9.50
C GLU A 188 -1.65 -9.63 9.94
N PRO A 189 -1.84 -10.81 9.31
CA PRO A 189 -1.33 -12.08 9.83
C PRO A 189 0.20 -12.16 9.94
N PHE A 190 0.93 -11.41 9.11
CA PHE A 190 2.39 -11.43 9.09
C PHE A 190 3.04 -10.62 10.21
N SER A 191 2.32 -9.64 10.77
CA SER A 191 2.87 -8.76 11.80
C SER A 191 2.97 -9.44 13.16
N GLN A 192 2.21 -10.51 13.40
CA GLN A 192 2.07 -11.14 14.72
C GLN A 192 2.82 -12.47 14.87
N ARG A 193 3.22 -13.11 13.76
CA ARG A 193 4.03 -14.33 13.84
C ARG A 193 5.50 -13.97 14.00
N ALA A 194 5.96 -13.95 15.24
CA ALA A 194 7.39 -14.01 15.51
C ALA A 194 7.97 -15.20 14.71
N PRO A 195 9.07 -15.00 13.94
CA PRO A 195 9.67 -16.09 13.20
C PRO A 195 9.98 -17.21 14.18
N ALA A 196 9.46 -18.41 13.93
CA ALA A 196 9.80 -19.58 14.73
C ALA A 196 11.33 -19.65 14.80
N PRO A 197 11.94 -19.85 15.99
CA PRO A 197 13.38 -19.89 16.12
C PRO A 197 13.95 -20.86 15.09
N GLN A 198 14.73 -20.36 14.13
CA GLN A 198 15.34 -21.25 13.15
C GLN A 198 16.18 -22.28 13.92
N PRO A 199 15.98 -23.59 13.70
CA PRO A 199 16.77 -24.60 14.38
C PRO A 199 18.23 -24.31 14.09
N ARG A 200 18.99 -23.99 15.16
CA ARG A 200 20.42 -23.69 15.04
C ARG A 200 21.06 -24.85 14.27
N PRO A 201 21.87 -24.58 13.23
CA PRO A 201 22.49 -25.64 12.45
C PRO A 201 23.25 -26.56 13.41
N ARG A 202 22.73 -27.78 13.58
CA ARG A 202 23.36 -28.80 14.41
C ARG A 202 24.69 -29.06 13.74
N ARG A 203 25.79 -28.83 14.47
CA ARG A 203 27.18 -28.97 14.01
C ARG A 203 27.43 -30.43 13.60
N GLN A 204 27.00 -30.81 12.40
CA GLN A 204 27.17 -32.15 11.86
C GLN A 204 28.61 -32.26 11.34
N GLN A 205 29.28 -33.31 11.79
CA GLN A 205 30.67 -33.59 11.48
C GLN A 205 30.86 -33.79 9.96
N PRO A 206 32.00 -33.36 9.40
CA PRO A 206 32.25 -33.49 7.98
C PRO A 206 32.69 -34.93 7.66
N ARG A 207 31.77 -35.75 7.14
CA ARG A 207 32.14 -36.99 6.44
C ARG A 207 31.32 -37.16 5.16
N GLN A 208 31.96 -36.80 4.06
CA GLN A 208 31.89 -37.44 2.73
C GLN A 208 30.49 -37.76 2.17
N GLN A 209 29.75 -36.73 1.77
CA GLN A 209 28.71 -36.85 0.73
C GLN A 209 28.84 -35.69 -0.25
N GLU A 210 29.87 -35.79 -1.07
CA GLU A 210 30.18 -34.87 -2.16
C GLU A 210 29.83 -35.56 -3.48
N LYS A 211 28.55 -35.53 -3.86
CA LYS A 211 28.00 -35.66 -5.23
C LYS A 211 26.50 -35.89 -5.12
N GLN A 212 25.72 -35.07 -5.84
CA GLN A 212 24.24 -35.04 -5.89
C GLN A 212 23.52 -34.22 -4.80
N SER A 213 24.11 -33.13 -4.33
CA SER A 213 23.29 -32.01 -3.87
C SER A 213 22.67 -31.32 -5.09
N GLN A 214 21.58 -31.91 -5.62
CA GLN A 214 20.55 -31.10 -6.28
C GLN A 214 20.28 -29.96 -5.30
N GLN A 215 20.69 -28.76 -5.68
CA GLN A 215 20.56 -27.54 -4.88
C GLN A 215 19.07 -27.35 -4.60
N LYS A 216 18.57 -27.97 -3.53
CA LYS A 216 17.25 -27.68 -2.98
C LYS A 216 17.21 -26.17 -2.82
N LYS A 217 16.31 -25.53 -3.57
CA LYS A 217 16.11 -24.09 -3.61
C LYS A 217 16.14 -23.61 -2.14
N PRO A 218 17.11 -22.76 -1.76
CA PRO A 218 17.40 -22.49 -0.37
C PRO A 218 16.26 -21.69 0.24
N TRP A 219 15.38 -22.39 0.97
CA TRP A 219 14.25 -21.86 1.73
C TRP A 219 13.22 -21.04 0.91
N PRO A 220 11.94 -21.08 1.28
CA PRO A 220 10.98 -20.15 0.71
C PRO A 220 11.42 -18.71 1.03
N LEU A 221 11.23 -17.80 0.07
CA LEU A 221 11.36 -16.38 0.27
C LEU A 221 10.54 -15.97 1.50
N GLN A 222 11.06 -15.03 2.30
CA GLN A 222 10.34 -14.54 3.48
C GLN A 222 9.44 -13.37 3.07
N PRO A 223 8.12 -13.56 2.86
CA PRO A 223 7.20 -12.46 2.55
C PRO A 223 7.15 -11.46 3.70
N VAL A 224 7.09 -10.17 3.34
CA VAL A 224 7.03 -9.04 4.27
C VAL A 224 6.15 -7.94 3.68
N TRP A 225 5.18 -7.49 4.48
CA TRP A 225 4.40 -6.30 4.16
C TRP A 225 5.22 -5.05 4.42
N VAL A 226 5.34 -4.22 3.40
CA VAL A 226 6.13 -3.00 3.38
C VAL A 226 5.20 -1.81 3.31
N ASP A 227 5.39 -0.86 4.21
CA ASP A 227 4.70 0.42 4.16
C ASP A 227 5.13 1.21 2.91
N VAL A 228 4.16 1.66 2.12
CA VAL A 228 4.44 2.34 0.85
C VAL A 228 5.11 3.69 1.06
N SER A 229 4.90 4.37 2.19
CA SER A 229 5.62 5.62 2.51
C SER A 229 7.11 5.38 2.76
N SER A 230 7.46 4.26 3.41
CA SER A 230 8.86 3.79 3.57
C SER A 230 9.47 3.49 2.19
N LEU A 231 8.73 2.77 1.34
CA LEU A 231 9.16 2.46 -0.04
C LEU A 231 9.38 3.73 -0.88
N ARG A 232 8.45 4.69 -0.85
CA ARG A 232 8.59 5.99 -1.56
C ARG A 232 9.83 6.75 -1.10
N SER A 233 10.11 6.75 0.20
CA SER A 233 11.27 7.42 0.77
C SER A 233 12.57 6.75 0.30
N ALA A 234 12.59 5.41 0.29
CA ALA A 234 13.71 4.62 -0.21
C ALA A 234 13.98 4.86 -1.71
N LEU A 235 12.93 4.95 -2.53
CA LEU A 235 13.06 5.18 -3.98
C LEU A 235 13.63 6.56 -4.31
N LYS A 236 13.40 7.57 -3.45
CA LYS A 236 13.99 8.91 -3.55
C LYS A 236 15.40 8.98 -2.97
N SER A 237 15.75 8.09 -2.04
CA SER A 237 17.07 7.98 -1.44
C SER A 237 18.11 7.42 -2.41
N SER A 238 19.37 7.81 -2.23
CA SER A 238 20.51 7.19 -2.92
C SER A 238 20.70 5.72 -2.50
N THR A 239 20.50 5.40 -1.22
CA THR A 239 20.77 4.06 -0.62
C THR A 239 19.75 3.00 -1.04
N GLY A 240 18.53 3.39 -1.38
CA GLY A 240 17.46 2.45 -1.74
C GLY A 240 17.07 1.47 -0.63
N GLN A 241 17.32 1.81 0.63
CA GLN A 241 16.97 0.99 1.79
C GLN A 241 15.54 1.26 2.27
N VAL A 242 14.79 0.20 2.51
CA VAL A 242 13.40 0.22 2.93
C VAL A 242 13.31 -0.37 4.34
N ALA A 243 12.72 0.39 5.26
CA ALA A 243 12.43 -0.09 6.60
C ALA A 243 11.19 -0.97 6.58
N THR A 244 11.27 -2.12 7.26
CA THR A 244 10.20 -3.11 7.38
C THR A 244 10.07 -3.56 8.85
N THR A 245 9.07 -4.37 9.17
CA THR A 245 8.88 -4.93 10.51
C THR A 245 10.01 -5.86 10.96
N ILE A 246 10.74 -6.46 10.02
CA ILE A 246 11.81 -7.45 10.31
C ILE A 246 13.22 -6.92 10.07
N GLY A 247 13.37 -5.64 9.69
CA GLY A 247 14.67 -5.00 9.50
C GLY A 247 14.71 -3.98 8.36
N LEU A 248 15.94 -3.59 8.02
CA LEU A 248 16.25 -2.63 6.96
C LEU A 248 16.93 -3.35 5.79
N PHE A 249 16.35 -3.25 4.59
CA PHE A 249 16.80 -4.02 3.43
C PHE A 249 16.92 -3.13 2.20
N HIS A 250 17.87 -3.45 1.31
CA HIS A 250 17.95 -2.76 0.01
C HIS A 250 16.92 -3.34 -0.97
N LEU A 251 16.35 -2.50 -1.83
CA LEU A 251 15.62 -3.01 -3.00
C LEU A 251 16.59 -3.70 -3.97
N PHE A 252 16.21 -4.88 -4.45
CA PHE A 252 16.93 -5.54 -5.54
C PHE A 252 16.94 -4.63 -6.79
N PRO A 253 18.06 -4.50 -7.52
CA PRO A 253 18.18 -3.51 -8.60
C PRO A 253 17.08 -3.60 -9.67
N VAL A 254 16.65 -4.81 -10.05
CA VAL A 254 15.56 -5.01 -11.02
C VAL A 254 14.23 -4.49 -10.45
N THR A 255 13.92 -4.83 -9.20
CA THR A 255 12.73 -4.35 -8.48
C THR A 255 12.74 -2.83 -8.31
N ARG A 256 13.90 -2.24 -7.98
CA ARG A 256 14.06 -0.78 -7.90
C ARG A 256 13.78 -0.12 -9.24
N LYS A 257 14.37 -0.62 -10.34
CA LYS A 257 14.14 -0.10 -11.69
C LYS A 257 12.67 -0.20 -12.10
N PHE A 258 11.99 -1.28 -11.73
CA PHE A 258 10.56 -1.45 -11.96
C PHE A 258 9.71 -0.38 -11.27
N PHE A 259 9.93 -0.12 -9.97
CA PHE A 259 9.19 0.94 -9.27
C PHE A 259 9.51 2.34 -9.78
N LEU A 260 10.65 2.51 -10.46
CA LEU A 260 11.04 3.72 -11.17
C LEU A 260 10.54 3.77 -12.62
N LEU A 261 9.62 2.91 -13.05
CA LEU A 261 8.84 3.18 -14.26
C LEU A 261 7.90 4.36 -13.99
N ASP A 262 7.64 5.21 -15.00
CA ASP A 262 6.83 6.41 -14.82
C ASP A 262 5.42 6.07 -14.32
N GLU A 263 4.78 5.04 -14.88
CA GLU A 263 3.40 4.73 -14.53
C GLU A 263 3.28 4.07 -13.16
N VAL A 264 4.27 3.27 -12.79
CA VAL A 264 4.37 2.66 -11.45
C VAL A 264 4.70 3.73 -10.41
N SER A 265 5.63 4.65 -10.72
CA SER A 265 5.95 5.80 -9.87
C SER A 265 4.72 6.69 -9.66
N ASP A 266 3.96 6.96 -10.73
CA ASP A 266 2.75 7.79 -10.67
C ASP A 266 1.63 7.11 -9.87
N TRP A 267 1.43 5.80 -10.04
CA TRP A 267 0.50 4.98 -9.25
C TRP A 267 0.89 4.95 -7.78
N LEU A 268 2.18 4.81 -7.50
CA LEU A 268 2.72 4.94 -6.15
C LEU A 268 2.64 6.36 -5.61
N GLY A 269 2.21 7.38 -6.37
CA GLY A 269 2.18 8.77 -5.88
C GLY A 269 3.57 9.40 -5.67
N ILE A 270 4.60 8.86 -6.32
CA ILE A 270 5.94 9.44 -6.36
C ILE A 270 5.90 10.56 -7.40
N SER A 271 5.53 11.77 -6.97
CA SER A 271 5.64 12.95 -7.84
C SER A 271 7.09 13.12 -8.26
N ARG A 272 7.38 12.84 -9.54
CA ARG A 272 8.58 13.38 -10.18
C ARG A 272 8.33 14.87 -10.30
N SER A 273 9.19 15.67 -9.67
CA SER A 273 9.29 17.07 -10.04
C SER A 273 9.52 17.06 -11.55
N ARG A 274 8.52 17.47 -12.33
CA ARG A 274 8.66 17.60 -13.79
C ARG A 274 9.82 18.56 -13.98
N ARG A 275 11.00 18.01 -14.31
CA ARG A 275 12.08 18.81 -14.85
C ARG A 275 11.50 19.39 -16.14
N LYS A 276 11.15 20.68 -16.08
CA LYS A 276 10.77 21.47 -17.23
C LYS A 276 11.97 21.59 -18.17
#